data_AF-A3LYY0-F1
#
_entry.id   AF-A3LYY0-F1
#
_cell.length_a   1.000
_cell.length_b   1.000
_cell.length_c   1.000
_cell.angle_alpha   90.00
_cell.angle_beta   90.00
_cell.angle_gamma   90.00
#
_symmetry.space_group_name_H-M   'P 1'
#
loop_
_entity.id
_entity.type
_entity.pdbx_description
1 polymer ?
#
loop_
_entity_poly.entity_id
_entity_poly.type
_entity_poly.pdbx_seq_one_letter_code
_entity_poly.pdbx_strand_id
1 'polypeptide(L)'
;MSSYKAFDLDQISLEKRVVLRCPFKQCNARIIPLSKALVSSKISIDKAPEMVAVGQIPSVDEPRTESTSDFYKVDDVWDFDNIGVSRAVENLSSPIELASDPGEPVTLNIERLLICSECDKGPLGFAGISEKDAADVKNLKYFLSCNSVVYDV
;
A
#
# COMPACT_ATOMS: atom_id res chain seq x y z
N MET A 1 -6.09 -26.83 -3.06
CA MET A 1 -4.67 -26.41 -3.06
C MET A 1 -4.50 -25.38 -4.16
N SER A 2 -4.57 -24.09 -3.83
CA SER A 2 -4.40 -23.02 -4.82
C SER A 2 -2.96 -22.53 -4.73
N SER A 3 -2.18 -22.78 -5.79
CA SER A 3 -0.79 -22.37 -5.90
C SER A 3 -0.76 -20.92 -6.38
N TYR A 4 -0.41 -19.99 -5.49
CA TYR A 4 -0.12 -18.61 -5.87
C TYR A 4 1.33 -18.58 -6.35
N LYS A 5 1.52 -18.42 -7.68
CA LYS A 5 2.86 -18.18 -8.24
C LYS A 5 3.28 -16.75 -7.88
N ALA A 6 4.49 -16.60 -7.34
CA ALA A 6 5.15 -15.30 -7.27
C ALA A 6 5.21 -14.72 -8.70
N PHE A 7 4.64 -13.54 -8.89
CA PHE A 7 4.57 -12.87 -10.18
C PHE A 7 5.90 -12.18 -10.43
N ASP A 8 6.63 -12.63 -11.46
CA ASP A 8 7.91 -12.05 -11.86
C ASP A 8 7.66 -10.76 -12.65
N LEU A 9 7.89 -9.62 -11.99
CA LEU A 9 7.64 -8.28 -12.54
C LEU A 9 8.53 -7.98 -13.77
N ASP A 10 9.64 -8.69 -13.94
CA ASP A 10 10.57 -8.50 -15.06
C ASP A 10 10.04 -9.06 -16.38
N GLN A 11 8.96 -9.86 -16.35
CA GLN A 11 8.32 -10.42 -17.55
C GLN A 11 7.03 -9.70 -17.97
N ILE A 12 6.73 -8.51 -17.44
CA ILE A 12 5.62 -7.69 -17.94
C ILE A 12 5.96 -7.23 -19.36
N SER A 13 5.50 -8.01 -20.35
CA SER A 13 5.38 -7.54 -21.73
C SER A 13 4.47 -6.30 -21.74
N LEU A 14 5.00 -5.18 -22.24
CA LEU A 14 4.32 -3.89 -22.43
C LEU A 14 2.98 -3.98 -23.19
N GLU A 15 2.66 -5.12 -23.79
CA GLU A 15 1.42 -5.34 -24.53
C GLU A 15 0.22 -5.68 -23.62
N LYS A 16 0.45 -6.14 -22.38
CA LYS A 16 -0.64 -6.45 -21.44
C LYS A 16 -0.72 -5.39 -20.35
N ARG A 17 -1.86 -4.71 -20.28
CA ARG A 17 -2.13 -3.68 -19.26
C ARG A 17 -2.49 -4.37 -17.95
N VAL A 18 -1.49 -4.59 -17.11
CA VAL A 18 -1.72 -5.13 -15.77
C VAL A 18 -2.40 -4.07 -14.89
N VAL A 19 -3.40 -4.49 -14.12
CA VAL A 19 -4.18 -3.65 -13.22
C VAL A 19 -4.14 -4.24 -11.82
N LEU A 20 -3.89 -3.41 -10.82
CA LEU A 20 -3.96 -3.81 -9.41
C LEU A 20 -5.41 -3.65 -8.93
N ARG A 21 -5.97 -4.73 -8.37
CA ARG A 21 -7.37 -4.79 -7.91
C ARG A 21 -7.50 -5.06 -6.42
N CYS A 22 -8.66 -4.68 -5.90
CA CYS A 22 -9.10 -5.00 -4.55
C CYS A 22 -9.04 -6.53 -4.31
N PRO A 23 -8.43 -7.00 -3.20
CA PRO A 23 -8.22 -8.42 -2.95
C PRO A 23 -9.46 -9.11 -2.35
N PHE A 24 -10.47 -8.35 -1.92
CA PHE A 24 -11.65 -8.89 -1.28
C PHE A 24 -12.56 -9.56 -2.30
N LYS A 25 -12.99 -10.78 -1.98
CA LYS A 25 -13.88 -11.59 -2.82
C LYS A 25 -15.09 -10.75 -3.26
N GLN A 26 -15.41 -10.84 -4.55
CA GLN A 26 -16.57 -10.21 -5.21
C GLN A 26 -16.50 -8.68 -5.38
N CYS A 27 -15.47 -7.98 -4.90
CA CYS A 27 -15.35 -6.53 -5.13
C CYS A 27 -14.80 -6.22 -6.53
N ASN A 28 -13.67 -6.81 -6.91
CA ASN A 28 -12.99 -6.61 -8.20
C ASN A 28 -12.67 -5.14 -8.56
N ALA A 29 -12.82 -4.20 -7.62
CA ALA A 29 -12.56 -2.79 -7.84
C ALA A 29 -11.12 -2.59 -8.30
N ARG A 30 -10.95 -1.75 -9.31
CA ARG A 30 -9.64 -1.36 -9.83
C ARG A 30 -9.02 -0.35 -8.87
N ILE A 31 -7.85 -0.63 -8.32
CA ILE A 31 -7.17 0.26 -7.38
C ILE A 31 -6.28 1.24 -8.14
N ILE A 32 -5.40 0.75 -9.02
CA ILE A 32 -4.48 1.57 -9.81
C ILE A 32 -3.93 0.74 -10.99
N PRO A 33 -3.69 1.32 -12.17
CA PRO A 33 -2.97 0.62 -13.25
C PRO A 33 -1.50 0.40 -12.88
N LEU A 34 -0.96 -0.77 -13.21
CA LEU A 34 0.46 -1.04 -13.01
C LEU A 34 1.27 -0.40 -14.16
N SER A 35 1.73 0.83 -13.93
CA SER A 35 2.57 1.56 -14.86
C SER A 35 4.07 1.31 -14.59
N LYS A 36 4.93 1.63 -15.55
CA LYS A 36 6.40 1.62 -15.33
C LYS A 36 6.81 2.53 -14.19
N ALA A 37 6.20 3.70 -14.08
CA ALA A 37 6.48 4.65 -13.00
C ALA A 37 6.12 4.05 -11.64
N LEU A 38 4.98 3.37 -11.53
CA LEU A 38 4.57 2.69 -10.30
C LEU A 38 5.51 1.53 -9.95
N VAL A 39 5.94 0.73 -10.93
CA VAL A 39 6.93 -0.34 -10.70
C VAL A 39 8.25 0.24 -10.19
N SER A 40 8.72 1.35 -10.77
CA SER A 40 9.94 2.04 -10.33
C SER A 40 9.80 2.75 -8.98
N SER A 41 8.58 2.96 -8.47
CA SER A 41 8.33 3.55 -7.16
C SER A 41 8.23 2.50 -6.03
N LYS A 42 8.51 1.23 -6.35
CA LYS A 42 8.56 0.16 -5.35
C LYS A 42 9.65 0.42 -4.32
N ILE A 43 9.28 0.35 -3.05
CA ILE A 43 10.18 0.47 -1.90
C ILE A 43 9.92 -0.64 -0.90
N SER A 44 10.97 -1.07 -0.21
CA SER A 44 10.85 -1.96 0.94
C SER A 44 10.89 -1.13 2.21
N ILE A 45 9.90 -1.32 3.08
CA ILE A 45 9.74 -0.59 4.34
C ILE A 45 9.95 -1.57 5.48
N ASP A 46 10.96 -1.30 6.32
CA ASP A 46 11.15 -2.08 7.54
C ASP A 46 10.12 -1.69 8.60
N LYS A 47 9.71 -2.66 9.42
CA LYS A 47 8.67 -2.49 10.45
C LYS A 47 7.39 -1.83 9.94
N ALA A 48 6.99 -2.17 8.72
CA ALA A 48 5.76 -1.65 8.15
C ALA A 48 4.54 -2.18 8.95
N PRO A 49 3.45 -1.40 9.05
CA PRO A 49 2.23 -1.87 9.68
C PRO A 49 1.64 -3.03 8.88
N GLU A 50 0.92 -3.89 9.58
CA GLU A 50 0.27 -5.03 8.97
C GLU A 50 -0.84 -4.58 8.01
N MET A 51 -0.78 -5.10 6.79
CA MET A 51 -1.77 -4.87 5.74
C MET A 51 -2.55 -6.17 5.51
N VAL A 52 -3.76 -6.08 4.94
CA VAL A 52 -4.52 -7.31 4.64
C VAL A 52 -3.80 -8.08 3.55
N ALA A 53 -3.27 -9.25 3.86
CA ALA A 53 -2.69 -10.13 2.85
C ALA A 53 -3.79 -10.77 1.98
N VAL A 54 -3.55 -10.88 0.68
CA VAL A 54 -4.44 -11.61 -0.24
C VAL A 54 -4.72 -13.02 0.30
N GLY A 55 -5.98 -13.32 0.56
CA GLY A 55 -6.43 -14.64 1.03
C GLY A 55 -6.42 -14.84 2.55
N GLN A 56 -6.01 -13.85 3.34
CA GLN A 56 -6.15 -13.87 4.80
C GLN A 56 -7.37 -13.07 5.25
N ILE A 57 -8.10 -13.61 6.23
CA ILE A 57 -9.08 -12.86 7.02
C ILE A 57 -8.31 -12.42 8.26
N PRO A 58 -8.15 -11.12 8.54
CA PRO A 58 -7.47 -10.68 9.75
C PRO A 58 -8.21 -11.25 10.97
N SER A 59 -7.54 -12.10 11.73
CA SER A 59 -8.01 -12.54 13.05
C SER A 59 -7.85 -11.37 14.02
N VAL A 60 -8.94 -11.02 14.70
CA VAL A 60 -9.04 -9.82 15.55
C VAL A 60 -8.13 -9.90 16.80
N ASP A 61 -7.58 -11.08 17.09
CA ASP A 61 -6.85 -11.39 18.34
C ASP A 61 -5.34 -11.61 18.18
N GLU A 62 -4.77 -11.47 16.98
CA GLU A 62 -3.32 -11.59 16.78
C GLU A 62 -2.62 -10.24 17.02
N PRO A 63 -1.51 -10.19 17.77
CA PRO A 63 -0.74 -8.96 17.93
C PRO A 63 -0.23 -8.49 16.57
N ARG A 64 -0.47 -7.22 16.22
CA ARG A 64 0.00 -6.59 14.98
C ARG A 64 1.51 -6.74 14.87
N THR A 65 1.98 -7.68 14.05
CA THR A 65 3.42 -7.92 13.91
C THR A 65 4.01 -6.98 12.85
N GLU A 66 4.95 -6.14 13.27
CA GLU A 66 5.77 -5.33 12.36
C GLU A 66 6.65 -6.27 11.51
N SER A 67 6.60 -6.13 10.19
CA SER A 67 7.42 -6.92 9.28
C SER A 67 7.93 -6.07 8.13
N THR A 68 9.09 -6.42 7.59
CA THR A 68 9.58 -5.80 6.35
C THR A 68 8.63 -6.17 5.21
N SER A 69 8.07 -5.18 4.53
CA SER A 69 7.11 -5.37 3.45
C SER A 69 7.34 -4.41 2.29
N ASP A 70 6.96 -4.84 1.09
CA ASP A 70 7.09 -4.04 -0.13
C ASP A 70 5.84 -3.21 -0.40
N PHE A 71 6.06 -1.95 -0.78
CA PHE A 71 5.02 -0.98 -1.10
C PHE A 71 5.34 -0.26 -2.40
N TYR A 72 4.30 0.14 -3.12
CA TYR A 72 4.40 1.15 -4.15
C TYR A 72 4.17 2.53 -3.52
N LYS A 73 5.14 3.43 -3.66
CA LYS A 73 4.93 4.83 -3.33
C LYS A 73 4.05 5.47 -4.40
N VAL A 74 2.99 6.15 -3.98
CA VAL A 74 2.07 6.89 -4.84
C VAL A 74 2.08 8.35 -4.39
N ASP A 75 2.27 9.26 -5.34
CA ASP A 75 2.51 10.66 -5.05
C ASP A 75 1.20 11.42 -4.79
N ASP A 76 0.11 11.05 -5.47
CA ASP A 76 -1.19 11.70 -5.33
C ASP A 76 -2.32 10.67 -5.11
N VAL A 77 -3.33 11.03 -4.31
CA VAL A 77 -4.56 10.25 -4.15
C VAL A 77 -5.33 10.13 -5.47
N TRP A 78 -5.20 11.13 -6.36
CA TRP A 78 -5.86 11.13 -7.67
C TRP A 78 -5.25 10.13 -8.67
N ASP A 79 -4.07 9.56 -8.37
CA ASP A 79 -3.48 8.50 -9.19
C ASP A 79 -4.19 7.15 -8.99
N PHE A 80 -4.97 7.00 -7.91
CA PHE A 80 -5.80 5.84 -7.67
C PHE A 80 -7.15 5.95 -8.39
N ASP A 81 -7.67 4.80 -8.82
CA ASP A 81 -8.98 4.71 -9.45
C ASP A 81 -10.12 4.57 -8.42
N ASN A 82 -9.96 3.69 -7.41
CA ASN A 82 -11.01 3.38 -6.41
C ASN A 82 -10.40 3.16 -5.02
N ILE A 83 -9.85 4.22 -4.43
CA ILE A 83 -9.30 4.20 -3.07
C ILE A 83 -10.08 5.13 -2.14
N GLY A 84 -10.32 4.67 -0.92
CA GLY A 84 -10.75 5.46 0.21
C GLY A 84 -9.60 5.66 1.19
N VAL A 85 -9.64 6.77 1.93
CA VAL A 85 -8.70 7.06 3.02
C VAL A 85 -9.50 7.05 4.32
N SER A 86 -9.02 6.32 5.33
CA SER A 86 -9.71 6.21 6.62
C SER A 86 -9.82 7.56 7.33
N ARG A 87 -10.52 7.62 8.46
CA ARG A 87 -10.35 8.72 9.41
C ARG A 87 -8.92 8.72 9.96
N ALA A 88 -8.51 9.84 10.53
CA ALA A 88 -7.31 9.89 11.36
C ALA A 88 -7.40 8.80 12.42
N VAL A 89 -6.34 8.01 12.54
CA VAL A 89 -6.25 7.01 13.60
C VAL A 89 -5.18 7.48 14.56
N GLU A 90 -5.62 7.87 15.75
CA GLU A 90 -4.70 8.18 16.83
C GLU A 90 -3.98 6.88 17.24
N ASN A 91 -2.66 6.93 17.39
CA ASN A 91 -1.80 5.80 17.81
C ASN A 91 -1.58 4.69 16.74
N LEU A 92 -1.56 5.04 15.46
CA LEU A 92 -1.15 4.10 14.39
C LEU A 92 0.37 3.84 14.44
N SER A 93 0.79 2.89 15.29
CA SER A 93 2.15 2.32 15.36
C SER A 93 3.27 3.36 15.58
N SER A 94 4.49 2.88 15.84
CA SER A 94 5.66 3.74 15.93
C SER A 94 5.93 4.42 14.57
N PRO A 95 6.57 5.60 14.53
CA PRO A 95 6.99 6.21 13.28
C PRO A 95 7.82 5.24 12.43
N ILE A 96 7.58 5.24 11.12
CA ILE A 96 8.30 4.40 10.16
C ILE A 96 9.53 5.15 9.68
N GLU A 97 10.69 4.51 9.65
CA GLU A 97 11.88 5.06 8.99
C GLU A 97 11.94 4.57 7.52
N LEU A 98 11.80 5.51 6.59
CA LEU A 98 12.00 5.25 5.16
C LEU A 98 13.48 5.49 4.82
N ALA A 99 14.13 4.46 4.27
CA ALA A 99 15.45 4.60 3.70
C ALA A 99 15.41 5.65 2.57
N SER A 100 16.32 6.63 2.63
CA SER A 100 16.50 7.63 1.59
C SER A 100 17.88 7.43 0.96
N ASP A 101 17.94 7.25 -0.35
CA ASP A 101 19.20 7.15 -1.09
C ASP A 101 19.29 8.26 -2.15
N PRO A 102 20.29 9.18 -2.11
CA PRO A 102 21.24 9.45 -1.03
C PRO A 102 20.65 10.50 -0.05
N GLY A 103 20.38 10.13 1.20
CA GLY A 103 19.87 11.08 2.19
C GLY A 103 19.75 10.53 3.61
N GLU A 104 19.40 11.40 4.56
CA GLU A 104 19.00 10.97 5.89
C GLU A 104 17.69 10.18 5.82
N PRO A 105 17.51 9.14 6.65
CA PRO A 105 16.23 8.46 6.80
C PRO A 105 15.09 9.45 7.01
N VAL A 106 13.97 9.20 6.35
CA VAL A 106 12.76 10.02 6.50
C VAL A 106 11.84 9.31 7.48
N THR A 107 11.66 9.92 8.65
CA THR A 107 10.66 9.47 9.62
C THR A 107 9.27 9.87 9.16
N LEU A 108 8.38 8.89 9.06
CA LEU A 108 7.01 9.04 8.60
C LEU A 108 6.03 8.71 9.73
N ASN A 109 5.19 9.68 10.06
CA ASN A 109 4.05 9.48 10.95
C ASN A 109 2.85 9.01 10.16
N ILE A 110 2.33 7.84 10.50
CA ILE A 110 1.19 7.25 9.81
C ILE A 110 -0.08 7.93 10.28
N GLU A 111 -0.78 8.53 9.33
CA GLU A 111 -1.96 9.34 9.59
C GLU A 111 -3.24 8.61 9.21
N ARG A 112 -3.20 7.83 8.14
CA ARG A 112 -4.39 7.24 7.52
C ARG A 112 -4.11 5.85 6.96
N LEU A 113 -5.15 5.03 6.89
CA LEU A 113 -5.13 3.75 6.19
C LEU A 113 -5.81 3.87 4.83
N LEU A 114 -5.30 3.15 3.84
CA LEU A 114 -5.93 3.04 2.52
C LEU A 114 -6.90 1.86 2.55
N ILE A 115 -8.13 2.11 2.12
CA ILE A 115 -9.20 1.12 2.02
C ILE A 115 -9.77 1.12 0.60
N CYS A 116 -10.43 0.05 0.19
CA CYS A 116 -11.15 0.05 -1.09
C CYS A 116 -12.40 0.94 -0.99
N SER A 117 -12.58 1.90 -1.89
CA SER A 117 -13.75 2.79 -1.89
C SER A 117 -15.08 2.10 -2.25
N GLU A 118 -15.02 0.93 -2.88
CA GLU A 118 -16.22 0.20 -3.33
C GLU A 118 -16.78 -0.77 -2.29
N CYS A 119 -15.92 -1.34 -1.44
CA CYS A 119 -16.35 -2.33 -0.44
C CYS A 119 -16.00 -1.96 1.00
N ASP A 120 -15.38 -0.78 1.22
CA ASP A 120 -14.97 -0.24 2.52
C ASP A 120 -14.06 -1.16 3.34
N LYS A 121 -13.35 -2.09 2.69
CA LYS A 121 -12.45 -3.05 3.33
C LYS A 121 -10.98 -2.69 3.10
N GLY A 122 -10.15 -3.03 4.07
CA GLY A 122 -8.71 -2.83 4.08
C GLY A 122 -8.12 -3.23 5.44
N PRO A 123 -6.90 -2.76 5.79
CA PRO A 123 -6.06 -1.84 5.02
C PRO A 123 -5.40 -2.48 3.79
N LEU A 124 -5.36 -1.73 2.68
CA LEU A 124 -4.61 -2.05 1.45
C LEU A 124 -3.23 -1.37 1.41
N GLY A 125 -3.03 -0.42 2.31
CA GLY A 125 -1.86 0.45 2.38
C GLY A 125 -2.05 1.49 3.46
N PHE A 126 -1.18 2.48 3.51
CA PHE A 126 -1.27 3.60 4.44
C PHE A 126 -0.85 4.92 3.80
N ALA A 127 -1.17 6.02 4.45
CA ALA A 127 -0.66 7.35 4.14
C ALA A 127 -0.11 8.00 5.41
N GLY A 128 1.00 8.70 5.24
CA GLY A 128 1.67 9.38 6.35
C GLY A 128 2.32 10.67 5.94
N ILE A 129 2.72 11.46 6.94
CA ILE A 129 3.39 12.75 6.77
C ILE A 129 4.79 12.61 7.34
N SER A 130 5.79 13.18 6.64
CA SER A 130 7.15 13.25 7.15
C SER A 130 7.19 14.14 8.40
N GLU A 131 7.99 13.80 9.41
CA GLU A 131 8.19 14.68 10.57
C GLU A 131 8.76 16.06 10.20
N LYS A 132 9.44 16.16 9.05
CA LYS A 132 9.96 17.42 8.52
C LYS A 132 8.88 18.28 7.85
N ASP A 133 7.71 17.72 7.56
CA ASP A 133 6.60 18.39 6.87
C ASP A 133 5.52 18.84 7.88
N ALA A 134 4.80 19.91 7.57
CA ALA A 134 3.67 20.33 8.39
C ALA A 134 2.54 19.28 8.36
N ALA A 135 1.86 19.08 9.50
CA ALA A 135 0.71 18.19 9.63
C ALA A 135 -0.51 18.73 8.85
N ASP A 136 -0.48 18.55 7.53
CA ASP A 136 -1.48 19.01 6.57
C ASP A 136 -1.74 17.88 5.57
N VAL A 137 -3.01 17.69 5.21
CA VAL A 137 -3.47 16.63 4.29
C VAL A 137 -2.76 16.70 2.94
N LYS A 138 -2.35 17.90 2.49
CA LYS A 138 -1.61 18.09 1.24
C LYS A 138 -0.20 17.48 1.26
N ASN A 139 0.34 17.18 2.44
CA ASN A 139 1.67 16.61 2.62
C ASN A 139 1.63 15.07 2.81
N LEU A 140 0.45 14.45 2.67
CA LEU A 140 0.32 13.00 2.74
C LEU A 140 1.08 12.33 1.60
N LYS A 141 1.89 11.34 1.98
CA LYS A 141 2.56 10.41 1.07
C LYS A 141 1.88 9.06 1.19
N TYR A 142 1.56 8.45 0.05
CA TYR A 142 0.75 7.23 -0.01
C TYR A 142 1.64 6.01 -0.31
N PHE A 143 1.36 4.90 0.38
CA PHE A 143 2.10 3.65 0.26
C PHE A 143 1.09 2.50 0.11
N LEU A 144 0.98 1.97 -1.11
CA LEU A 144 0.10 0.84 -1.42
C LEU A 144 0.87 -0.47 -1.24
N SER A 145 0.36 -1.40 -0.44
CA SER A 145 1.07 -2.67 -0.22
C SER A 145 1.03 -3.55 -1.46
N CYS A 146 2.19 -4.09 -1.86
CA CYS A 146 2.28 -5.05 -2.96
C CYS A 146 1.56 -6.37 -2.67
N ASN A 147 1.30 -6.68 -1.39
CA ASN A 147 0.70 -7.94 -0.93
C ASN A 147 -0.80 -7.83 -0.62
N SER A 148 -1.36 -6.62 -0.71
CA SER A 148 -2.78 -6.35 -0.42
C SER A 148 -3.59 -6.02 -1.66
N VAL A 149 -3.12 -6.46 -2.83
CA VAL A 149 -3.76 -6.23 -4.13
C VAL A 149 -3.60 -7.45 -5.02
N VAL A 150 -4.54 -7.63 -5.95
CA VAL A 150 -4.50 -8.70 -6.96
C VAL A 150 -4.02 -8.11 -8.28
N TYR A 151 -3.02 -8.75 -8.89
CA TYR A 151 -2.51 -8.40 -10.21
C TYR A 151 -3.37 -9.08 -11.27
N ASP A 152 -4.10 -8.28 -12.05
CA ASP A 152 -4.98 -8.73 -13.13
C ASP A 152 -4.38 -8.33 -14.48
N VAL A 153 -4.32 -9.26 -15.44
CA VAL A 153 -3.56 -9.15 -16.72
C VAL A 153 -4.47 -9.14 -17.93
#